data_AF-A0A8E1UZR8-F1
#
_entry.id   AF-A0A8E1UZR8-F1
#
_cell.length_a   1.000
_cell.length_b   1.000
_cell.length_c   1.000
_cell.angle_alpha   90.00
_cell.angle_beta   90.00
_cell.angle_gamma   90.00
#
_symmetry.space_group_name_H-M   'P 1'
#
loop_
_entity.id
_entity.type
_entity.pdbx_description
1 polymer ?
#
loop_
_entity_poly.entity_id
_entity_poly.type
_entity_poly.pdbx_seq_one_letter_code
_entity_poly.pdbx_strand_id
1 'polypeptide(L)'
;MILMLILIACGLVIIFGFHALYENGYNSNNVQNQSDPVAVEHRKFINKLAPQAQRLQGQYNILPSITLAQAILESDWGSSKLASKYYNLFGVKAQDNTTKSVYLNTQEFVNGRYVTIKARFQVYRDWNESLADHAKLLAYGTKWNPQQYKDVIAADNYLQAADGLQQDGYATDPTYTKKLIAIIKQYKLYQYDD
;
A
#
# COMPACT_ATOMS: atom_id res chain seq x y z
N MET A 1 -24.86 3.50 32.88
CA MET A 1 -23.89 2.41 32.61
C MET A 1 -22.99 2.85 31.48
N ILE A 2 -21.69 2.73 31.70
CA ILE A 2 -20.61 3.43 31.01
C ILE A 2 -20.65 3.22 29.49
N LEU A 3 -20.74 4.33 28.76
CA LEU A 3 -20.53 4.41 27.33
C LEU A 3 -19.09 3.96 27.07
N MET A 4 -18.93 2.76 26.52
CA MET A 4 -17.63 2.18 26.21
C MET A 4 -16.98 3.04 25.12
N LEU A 5 -16.11 3.95 25.55
CA LEU A 5 -15.09 4.57 24.71
C LEU A 5 -14.25 3.43 24.12
N ILE A 6 -14.63 2.97 22.93
CA ILE A 6 -13.74 2.17 22.11
C ILE A 6 -12.63 3.13 21.66
N LEU A 7 -11.63 3.27 22.51
CA LEU A 7 -10.27 3.56 22.09
C LEU A 7 -9.90 2.43 21.13
N ILE A 8 -10.21 2.62 19.84
CA ILE A 8 -9.59 1.84 18.77
C ILE A 8 -8.13 2.23 18.85
N ALA A 9 -7.37 1.46 19.62
CA ALA A 9 -5.94 1.56 19.73
C ALA A 9 -5.39 1.64 18.29
N CYS A 10 -4.69 2.73 18.00
CA CYS A 10 -4.14 3.09 16.72
C CYS A 10 -3.55 1.87 16.00
N GLY A 11 -4.35 1.32 15.10
CA GLY A 11 -4.07 0.06 14.45
C GLY A 11 -4.70 -0.08 13.08
N LEU A 12 -5.49 0.90 12.68
CA LEU A 12 -5.81 1.03 11.27
C LEU A 12 -4.54 1.50 10.58
N VAL A 13 -3.99 0.65 9.71
CA VAL A 13 -3.28 1.12 8.52
C VAL A 13 -4.34 1.88 7.73
N ILE A 14 -4.62 3.13 8.13
CA ILE A 14 -5.49 4.02 7.36
C ILE A 14 -4.63 4.46 6.20
N ILE A 15 -4.59 3.58 5.22
CA ILE A 15 -4.18 3.92 3.90
C ILE A 15 -5.28 4.85 3.39
N PHE A 16 -4.96 6.13 3.50
CA PHE A 16 -5.70 7.16 2.79
C PHE A 16 -5.53 6.85 1.33
N GLY A 17 -6.51 6.14 0.77
CA GLY A 17 -6.68 6.05 -0.66
C GLY A 17 -6.58 7.47 -1.18
N PHE A 18 -5.47 7.75 -1.84
CA PHE A 18 -5.17 9.05 -2.41
C PHE A 18 -6.35 9.34 -3.35
N HIS A 19 -7.26 10.23 -2.94
CA HIS A 19 -8.46 10.60 -3.69
C HIS A 19 -8.12 11.53 -4.87
N ALA A 20 -6.83 11.73 -5.16
CA ALA A 20 -6.39 12.47 -6.33
C ALA A 20 -6.67 11.62 -7.58
N LEU A 21 -7.84 11.85 -8.17
CA LEU A 21 -8.07 11.86 -9.61
C LEU A 21 -7.47 10.68 -10.39
N TYR A 22 -7.84 9.44 -10.03
CA TYR A 22 -7.78 8.33 -11.00
C TYR A 22 -8.97 8.35 -11.99
N GLU A 23 -9.54 9.54 -12.25
CA GLU A 23 -10.52 9.75 -13.33
C GLU A 23 -9.88 10.21 -14.63
N ASN A 24 -8.62 10.64 -14.64
CA ASN A 24 -7.92 10.87 -15.89
C ASN A 24 -7.29 9.57 -16.37
N GLY A 25 -8.04 8.84 -17.20
CA GLY A 25 -7.60 7.66 -17.92
C GLY A 25 -6.28 7.92 -18.64
N TYR A 26 -5.18 7.52 -18.01
CA TYR A 26 -3.93 7.33 -18.71
C TYR A 26 -4.16 6.19 -19.70
N ASN A 27 -4.28 6.55 -20.97
CA ASN A 27 -4.68 5.65 -22.03
C ASN A 27 -3.67 4.48 -22.11
N SER A 28 -4.15 3.25 -21.94
CA SER A 28 -3.32 2.03 -21.88
C SER A 28 -2.38 1.88 -23.09
N ASN A 29 -2.75 2.48 -24.22
CA ASN A 29 -1.94 2.55 -25.44
C ASN A 29 -0.59 3.29 -25.28
N ASN A 30 -0.44 4.15 -24.26
CA ASN A 30 0.79 4.94 -24.03
C ASN A 30 1.82 4.24 -23.12
N VAL A 31 1.44 3.21 -22.35
CA VAL A 31 2.39 2.46 -21.47
C VAL A 31 3.48 1.76 -22.31
N GLN A 32 3.16 1.44 -23.57
CA GLN A 32 4.06 0.86 -24.55
C GLN A 32 4.93 1.91 -25.28
N ASN A 33 4.59 3.20 -25.21
CA ASN A 33 5.38 4.23 -25.85
C ASN A 33 6.63 4.50 -25.01
N GLN A 34 7.77 4.02 -25.50
CA GLN A 34 9.04 4.07 -24.76
C GLN A 34 9.59 5.49 -24.58
N SER A 35 9.09 6.46 -25.34
CA SER A 35 9.56 7.86 -25.33
C SER A 35 8.72 8.82 -24.48
N ASP A 36 7.57 8.42 -23.94
CA ASP A 36 6.82 9.25 -22.98
C ASP A 36 7.57 9.33 -21.65
N PRO A 37 8.00 10.53 -21.20
CA PRO A 37 8.72 10.70 -19.94
C PRO A 37 7.98 10.15 -18.72
N VAL A 38 6.65 10.25 -18.68
CA VAL A 38 5.85 9.73 -17.55
C VAL A 38 5.90 8.20 -17.54
N ALA A 39 5.70 7.57 -18.70
CA ALA A 39 5.80 6.11 -18.82
C ALA A 39 7.20 5.59 -18.45
N VAL A 40 8.26 6.35 -18.79
CA VAL A 40 9.63 6.04 -18.40
C VAL A 40 9.80 6.04 -16.88
N GLU A 41 9.34 7.09 -16.18
CA GLU A 41 9.45 7.17 -14.72
C GLU A 41 8.62 6.08 -14.02
N HIS A 42 7.43 5.77 -14.51
CA HIS A 42 6.60 4.68 -13.98
C HIS A 42 7.30 3.33 -14.10
N ARG A 43 7.91 3.03 -15.26
CA ARG A 43 8.71 1.80 -15.45
C ARG A 43 9.93 1.77 -14.55
N LYS A 44 10.63 2.90 -14.36
CA LYS A 44 11.76 2.98 -13.44
C LYS A 44 11.34 2.64 -12.01
N PHE A 45 10.21 3.18 -11.54
CA PHE A 45 9.67 2.87 -10.22
C PHE A 45 9.37 1.38 -10.07
N ILE A 46 8.64 0.79 -11.01
CA ILE A 46 8.32 -0.65 -11.00
C ILE A 46 9.60 -1.50 -11.00
N ASN A 47 10.52 -1.24 -11.94
CA ASN A 47 11.77 -2.00 -12.07
C ASN A 47 12.67 -1.86 -10.83
N LYS A 48 12.57 -0.75 -10.10
CA LYS A 48 13.32 -0.55 -8.86
C LYS A 48 12.81 -1.46 -7.73
N LEU A 49 11.50 -1.70 -7.66
CA LEU A 49 10.87 -2.45 -6.58
C LEU A 49 10.69 -3.94 -6.89
N ALA A 50 10.48 -4.31 -8.15
CA ALA A 50 10.13 -5.67 -8.57
C ALA A 50 11.09 -6.76 -8.05
N PRO A 51 12.44 -6.61 -8.12
CA PRO A 51 13.34 -7.66 -7.63
C PRO A 51 13.17 -7.97 -6.14
N GLN A 52 12.93 -6.94 -5.32
CA GLN A 52 12.70 -7.13 -3.89
C GLN A 52 11.30 -7.70 -3.63
N ALA A 53 10.28 -7.29 -4.38
CA ALA A 53 8.93 -7.85 -4.28
C ALA A 53 8.92 -9.37 -4.58
N GLN A 54 9.58 -9.80 -5.66
CA GLN A 54 9.74 -11.22 -6.00
C GLN A 54 10.50 -12.00 -4.93
N ARG A 55 11.57 -11.41 -4.37
CA ARG A 55 12.29 -12.03 -3.25
C ARG A 55 11.40 -12.23 -2.02
N LEU A 56 10.53 -11.26 -1.72
CA LEU A 56 9.61 -11.31 -0.59
C LEU A 56 8.47 -12.31 -0.82
N GLN A 57 8.02 -12.51 -2.06
CA GLN A 57 7.07 -13.57 -2.40
C GLN A 57 7.59 -14.94 -1.94
N GLY A 58 8.85 -15.28 -2.26
CA GLY A 58 9.45 -16.55 -1.82
C GLY A 58 9.59 -16.70 -0.29
N GLN A 59 9.50 -15.60 0.47
CA GLN A 59 9.61 -15.61 1.94
C GLN A 59 8.25 -15.59 2.64
N TYR A 60 7.28 -14.88 2.08
CA TYR A 60 6.04 -14.49 2.75
C TYR A 60 4.77 -14.88 1.97
N ASN A 61 4.91 -15.49 0.79
CA ASN A 61 3.83 -15.85 -0.11
C ASN A 61 2.90 -14.67 -0.49
N ILE A 62 3.47 -13.47 -0.63
CA ILE A 62 2.74 -12.28 -1.07
C ILE A 62 3.05 -12.02 -2.54
N LEU A 63 2.02 -11.98 -3.38
CA LEU A 63 2.17 -11.75 -4.81
C LEU A 63 2.87 -10.39 -5.09
N PRO A 64 3.94 -10.36 -5.89
CA PRO A 64 4.63 -9.14 -6.29
C PRO A 64 3.71 -8.12 -6.96
N SER A 65 2.76 -8.57 -7.79
CA SER A 65 1.79 -7.70 -8.43
C SER A 65 0.95 -6.89 -7.43
N ILE A 66 0.56 -7.52 -6.32
CA ILE A 66 -0.15 -6.86 -5.21
C ILE A 66 0.76 -5.84 -4.54
N THR A 67 1.96 -6.25 -4.14
CA THR A 67 2.91 -5.37 -3.46
C THR A 67 3.25 -4.13 -4.31
N LEU A 68 3.49 -4.33 -5.61
CA LEU A 68 3.80 -3.26 -6.54
C LEU A 68 2.60 -2.33 -6.79
N ALA A 69 1.40 -2.89 -6.94
CA ALA A 69 0.19 -2.08 -7.14
C ALA A 69 -0.14 -1.21 -5.92
N GLN A 70 -0.03 -1.78 -4.71
CA GLN A 70 -0.17 -1.02 -3.47
C GLN A 70 0.91 0.04 -3.36
N ALA A 71 2.18 -0.28 -3.63
CA ALA A 71 3.25 0.71 -3.61
C ALA A 71 2.98 1.86 -4.59
N ILE A 72 2.50 1.58 -5.81
CA ILE A 72 2.12 2.62 -6.78
C ILE A 72 1.01 3.52 -6.22
N LEU A 73 -0.06 2.91 -5.71
CA LEU A 73 -1.25 3.62 -5.23
C LEU A 73 -0.96 4.45 -3.98
N GLU A 74 -0.27 3.86 -3.00
CA GLU A 74 -0.08 4.47 -1.68
C GLU A 74 1.01 5.54 -1.65
N SER A 75 1.97 5.45 -2.57
CA SER A 75 3.13 6.36 -2.56
C SER A 75 3.05 7.46 -3.62
N ASP A 76 2.03 7.44 -4.48
CA ASP A 76 1.95 8.25 -5.70
C ASP A 76 3.21 8.08 -6.55
N TRP A 77 3.47 6.83 -7.00
CA TRP A 77 4.67 6.47 -7.76
C TRP A 77 5.99 6.84 -7.05
N GLY A 78 6.00 6.77 -5.72
CA GLY A 78 7.14 7.10 -4.86
C GLY A 78 7.33 8.60 -4.63
N SER A 79 6.50 9.46 -5.23
CA SER A 79 6.67 10.91 -5.22
C SER A 79 6.13 11.58 -3.97
N SER A 80 5.20 10.94 -3.24
CA SER A 80 4.66 11.49 -2.00
C SER A 80 5.79 11.85 -1.03
N LYS A 81 5.61 12.91 -0.23
CA LYS A 81 6.64 13.36 0.73
C LYS A 81 7.06 12.23 1.68
N LEU A 82 6.10 11.38 2.07
CA LEU A 82 6.36 10.27 2.98
C LEU A 82 7.23 9.19 2.31
N ALA A 83 6.94 8.84 1.06
CA ALA A 83 7.72 7.88 0.29
C ALA A 83 9.09 8.41 -0.12
N SER A 84 9.18 9.62 -0.67
CA SER A 84 10.42 10.17 -1.24
C SER A 84 11.45 10.58 -0.18
N LYS A 85 11.00 11.16 0.95
CA LYS A 85 11.90 11.68 1.98
C LYS A 85 12.15 10.71 3.12
N TYR A 86 11.17 9.87 3.44
CA TYR A 86 11.22 8.97 4.60
C TYR A 86 11.12 7.49 4.23
N TYR A 87 11.14 7.20 2.91
CA TYR A 87 11.15 5.85 2.35
C TYR A 87 9.97 4.97 2.74
N ASN A 88 8.86 5.57 3.18
CA ASN A 88 7.67 4.85 3.62
C ASN A 88 6.62 4.87 2.50
N LEU A 89 6.56 3.75 1.76
CA LEU A 89 5.71 3.61 0.58
C LEU A 89 4.23 3.41 0.94
N PHE A 90 3.93 2.82 2.09
CA PHE A 90 2.60 2.31 2.44
C PHE A 90 1.91 3.10 3.57
N GLY A 91 2.43 4.27 3.92
CA GLY A 91 1.82 5.09 4.98
C GLY A 91 1.91 4.47 6.38
N VAL A 92 2.89 3.59 6.64
CA VAL A 92 2.98 2.84 7.90
C VAL A 92 3.18 3.79 9.09
N LYS A 93 2.24 3.76 10.04
CA LYS A 93 2.33 4.50 11.30
C LYS A 93 3.27 3.80 12.27
N ALA A 94 4.01 4.57 13.06
CA ALA A 94 4.92 4.04 14.06
C ALA A 94 4.15 3.36 15.20
N GLN A 95 4.50 2.11 15.54
CA GLN A 95 3.77 1.28 16.48
C GLN A 95 4.08 1.61 17.96
N ASP A 96 5.28 2.13 18.24
CA ASP A 96 5.72 2.48 19.59
C ASP A 96 6.70 3.66 19.59
N ASN A 97 7.07 4.16 20.77
CA ASN A 97 7.98 5.30 20.96
C ASN A 97 9.45 5.03 20.59
N THR A 98 9.82 3.78 20.33
CA THR A 98 11.19 3.40 19.97
C THR A 98 11.39 3.34 18.45
N THR A 99 10.31 3.16 17.70
CA THR A 99 10.31 3.16 16.23
C THR A 99 10.76 4.52 15.69
N LYS A 100 11.84 4.51 14.89
CA LYS A 100 12.32 5.70 14.17
C LYS A 100 11.17 6.25 13.32
N SER A 101 10.79 7.49 13.59
CA SER A 101 9.56 8.06 13.06
C SER A 101 9.64 9.56 12.83
N VAL A 102 8.73 10.05 12.01
CA VAL A 102 8.51 11.48 11.75
C VAL A 102 7.05 11.83 12.01
N TYR A 103 6.81 13.01 12.59
CA TYR A 103 5.47 13.55 12.68
C TYR A 103 5.12 14.32 11.40
N LEU A 104 4.00 13.98 10.79
CA LEU A 104 3.43 14.69 9.65
C LEU A 104 1.94 14.93 9.87
N ASN A 105 1.42 15.97 9.22
CA ASN A 105 -0.03 16.15 9.13
C ASN A 105 -0.59 15.12 8.15
N THR A 106 -1.74 14.55 8.50
CA THR A 106 -2.52 13.64 7.66
C THR A 106 -4.00 13.95 7.83
N GLN A 107 -4.81 13.66 6.81
CA GLN A 107 -6.24 13.90 6.83
C GLN A 107 -6.95 12.60 7.20
N GLU A 108 -7.64 12.55 8.33
CA GLU A 108 -8.38 11.37 8.79
C GLU A 108 -9.88 11.54 8.58
N PHE A 109 -10.58 10.47 8.23
CA PHE A 109 -12.05 10.48 8.15
C PHE A 109 -12.63 10.05 9.50
N VAL A 110 -13.13 11.02 10.27
CA VAL A 110 -13.65 10.81 11.63
C VAL A 110 -15.06 11.40 11.70
N ASN A 111 -16.04 10.59 12.11
CA ASN A 111 -17.44 11.00 12.25
C ASN A 111 -18.03 11.67 10.99
N GLY A 112 -17.79 11.07 9.82
CA GLY A 112 -18.37 11.55 8.55
C GLY A 112 -17.67 12.75 7.92
N ARG A 113 -16.54 13.22 8.47
CA ARG A 113 -15.79 14.38 7.95
C ARG A 113 -14.28 14.14 7.97
N TYR A 114 -13.59 14.80 7.04
CA TYR A 114 -12.13 14.85 7.04
C TYR A 114 -11.62 15.86 8.08
N VAL A 115 -10.65 15.44 8.88
CA VAL A 115 -9.95 16.29 9.85
C VAL A 115 -8.45 16.12 9.69
N THR A 116 -7.70 17.23 9.72
CA THR A 116 -6.24 17.16 9.70
C THR A 116 -5.73 16.90 11.12
N ILE A 117 -5.02 15.79 11.32
CA ILE A 117 -4.34 15.50 12.57
C ILE A 117 -2.84 15.32 12.33
N LYS A 118 -2.06 15.40 13.41
CA LYS A 118 -0.64 15.08 13.39
C LYS A 118 -0.46 13.60 13.76
N ALA A 119 0.09 12.81 12.85
CA ALA A 119 0.36 11.38 13.07
C ALA A 119 1.86 11.08 12.99
N ARG A 120 2.29 9.99 13.63
CA ARG A 120 3.66 9.47 13.55
C ARG A 120 3.75 8.38 12.50
N PHE A 121 4.59 8.63 11.50
CA PHE A 121 4.89 7.67 10.45
C PHE A 121 6.28 7.09 10.65
N GLN A 122 6.43 5.80 10.37
CA GLN A 122 7.72 5.12 10.42
C GLN A 122 8.64 5.68 9.33
N VAL A 123 9.92 5.78 9.66
CA VAL A 123 10.98 6.21 8.74
C VAL A 123 11.86 5.01 8.47
N TYR A 124 12.00 4.67 7.19
CA TYR A 124 12.85 3.58 6.74
C TYR A 124 14.20 4.09 6.24
N ARG A 125 15.17 3.19 6.12
CA ARG A 125 16.46 3.48 5.49
C ARG A 125 16.34 3.60 3.97
N ASP A 126 15.51 2.77 3.38
CA ASP A 126 15.29 2.65 1.94
C ASP A 126 13.93 1.99 1.66
N TRP A 127 13.50 1.98 0.40
CA TRP A 127 12.22 1.36 0.01
C TRP A 127 12.20 -0.17 0.19
N ASN A 128 13.35 -0.85 0.23
CA ASN A 128 13.36 -2.30 0.43
C ASN A 128 12.93 -2.67 1.85
N GLU A 129 13.29 -1.86 2.84
CA GLU A 129 12.83 -2.03 4.22
C GLU A 129 11.32 -1.78 4.33
N SER A 130 10.79 -0.76 3.65
CA SER A 130 9.33 -0.53 3.59
C SER A 130 8.58 -1.67 2.91
N LEU A 131 9.13 -2.27 1.84
CA LEU A 131 8.57 -3.45 1.20
C LEU A 131 8.57 -4.66 2.13
N ALA A 132 9.65 -4.87 2.88
CA ALA A 132 9.78 -5.99 3.79
C ALA A 132 8.78 -5.91 4.96
N ASP A 133 8.60 -4.73 5.55
CA ASP A 133 7.62 -4.55 6.63
C ASP A 133 6.18 -4.66 6.14
N HIS A 134 5.90 -4.21 4.90
CA HIS A 134 4.61 -4.45 4.26
C HIS A 134 4.34 -5.95 4.03
N ALA A 135 5.30 -6.70 3.51
CA ALA A 135 5.16 -8.14 3.31
C ALA A 135 4.93 -8.88 4.64
N LYS A 136 5.64 -8.50 5.70
CA LYS A 136 5.41 -9.05 7.05
C LYS A 136 4.03 -8.73 7.60
N LEU A 137 3.53 -7.51 7.38
CA LEU A 137 2.17 -7.15 7.78
C LEU A 137 1.14 -8.07 7.12
N LEU A 138 1.25 -8.28 5.81
CA LEU A 138 0.33 -9.16 5.10
C LEU A 138 0.50 -10.63 5.51
N ALA A 139 1.73 -11.10 5.75
CA ALA A 139 2.00 -12.47 6.15
C ALA A 139 1.59 -12.81 7.59
N TYR A 140 1.68 -11.85 8.51
CA TYR A 140 1.52 -12.08 9.95
C TYR A 140 0.37 -11.30 10.57
N GLY A 141 -0.39 -10.56 9.77
CA GLY A 141 -1.46 -9.71 10.25
C GLY A 141 -0.96 -8.58 11.15
N THR A 142 -1.88 -8.02 11.93
CA THR A 142 -1.58 -6.97 12.90
C THR A 142 -1.33 -7.57 14.28
N LYS A 143 -0.74 -6.77 15.19
CA LYS A 143 -0.43 -7.19 16.56
C LYS A 143 -1.64 -7.77 17.32
N TRP A 144 -2.85 -7.28 17.06
CA TRP A 144 -4.09 -7.75 17.70
C TRP A 144 -4.89 -8.74 16.84
N ASN A 145 -4.56 -8.88 15.54
CA ASN A 145 -5.20 -9.84 14.67
C ASN A 145 -4.15 -10.49 13.74
N PRO A 146 -3.48 -11.58 14.19
CA PRO A 146 -2.47 -12.27 13.39
C PRO A 146 -3.00 -12.94 12.11
N GLN A 147 -4.31 -13.15 12.02
CA GLN A 147 -4.97 -13.76 10.88
C GLN A 147 -5.68 -12.73 10.01
N GLN A 148 -5.35 -11.44 10.19
CA GLN A 148 -6.08 -10.36 9.52
C GLN A 148 -6.08 -10.52 8.01
N TYR A 149 -4.94 -10.86 7.40
CA TYR A 149 -4.79 -10.92 5.93
C TYR A 149 -4.71 -12.35 5.39
N LYS A 150 -5.37 -13.30 6.05
CA LYS A 150 -5.31 -14.73 5.69
C LYS A 150 -5.77 -14.98 4.25
N ASP A 151 -6.73 -14.20 3.74
CA ASP A 151 -7.30 -14.42 2.41
C ASP A 151 -6.36 -13.87 1.33
N VAL A 152 -5.51 -12.91 1.67
CA VAL A 152 -4.41 -12.44 0.82
C VAL A 152 -3.31 -13.50 0.67
N ILE A 153 -2.94 -14.16 1.76
CA ILE A 153 -1.89 -15.21 1.76
C ILE A 153 -2.37 -16.47 1.01
N ALA A 154 -3.66 -16.80 1.13
CA ALA A 154 -4.26 -17.98 0.51
C ALA A 154 -4.62 -17.80 -0.97
N ALA A 155 -4.47 -16.59 -1.51
CA ALA A 155 -4.87 -16.27 -2.88
C ALA A 155 -3.91 -16.89 -3.92
N ASP A 156 -4.49 -17.56 -4.92
CA ASP A 156 -3.73 -18.15 -6.04
C ASP A 156 -3.35 -17.10 -7.11
N ASN A 157 -4.02 -15.95 -7.11
CA ASN A 157 -3.82 -14.90 -8.09
C ASN A 157 -4.18 -13.52 -7.54
N TYR A 158 -3.76 -12.49 -8.27
CA TYR A 158 -3.93 -11.11 -7.83
C TYR A 158 -5.39 -10.64 -7.73
N LEU A 159 -6.35 -11.28 -8.43
CA LEU A 159 -7.76 -10.94 -8.32
C LEU A 159 -8.26 -11.34 -6.92
N GLN A 160 -7.99 -12.58 -6.52
CA GLN A 160 -8.33 -13.09 -5.19
C GLN A 160 -7.60 -12.31 -4.10
N ALA A 161 -6.31 -12.00 -4.28
CA ALA A 161 -5.56 -11.25 -3.28
C ALA A 161 -6.07 -9.81 -3.12
N ALA A 162 -6.47 -9.14 -4.22
CA ALA A 162 -7.06 -7.80 -4.16
C ALA A 162 -8.47 -7.81 -3.53
N ASP A 163 -9.25 -8.87 -3.74
CA ASP A 163 -10.52 -9.08 -3.02
C ASP A 163 -10.27 -9.34 -1.53
N GLY A 164 -9.29 -10.19 -1.21
CA GLY A 164 -8.86 -10.50 0.16
C GLY A 164 -8.49 -9.24 0.92
N LEU A 165 -7.67 -8.35 0.35
CA LEU A 165 -7.31 -7.06 0.97
C LEU A 165 -8.53 -6.22 1.39
N GLN A 166 -9.58 -6.20 0.57
CA GLN A 166 -10.81 -5.48 0.88
C GLN A 166 -11.61 -6.16 1.99
N GLN A 167 -11.75 -7.48 1.92
CA GLN A 167 -12.49 -8.29 2.91
C GLN A 167 -11.80 -8.27 4.28
N ASP A 168 -10.48 -8.31 4.29
CA ASP A 168 -9.60 -8.32 5.46
C ASP A 168 -9.40 -6.92 6.08
N GLY A 169 -10.03 -5.90 5.49
CA GLY A 169 -10.10 -4.55 6.05
C GLY A 169 -8.82 -3.74 5.90
N TYR A 170 -8.05 -3.96 4.83
CA TYR A 170 -6.84 -3.19 4.54
C TYR A 170 -7.17 -1.71 4.21
N ALA A 171 -8.26 -1.47 3.48
CA ALA A 171 -8.72 -0.14 3.13
C ALA A 171 -10.24 0.00 3.30
N THR A 172 -10.70 1.19 3.72
CA THR A 172 -12.12 1.52 3.86
C THR A 172 -12.77 2.00 2.55
N ASP A 173 -11.94 2.28 1.53
CA ASP A 173 -12.41 2.66 0.20
C ASP A 173 -13.09 1.46 -0.48
N PRO A 174 -14.40 1.51 -0.80
CA PRO A 174 -15.11 0.39 -1.42
C PRO A 174 -14.66 0.08 -2.86
N THR A 175 -13.82 0.93 -3.45
CA THR A 175 -13.26 0.76 -4.80
C THR A 175 -11.81 0.24 -4.79
N TYR A 176 -11.25 -0.07 -3.61
CA TYR A 176 -9.83 -0.41 -3.47
C TYR A 176 -9.42 -1.60 -4.34
N THR A 177 -10.16 -2.70 -4.29
CA THR A 177 -9.96 -3.87 -5.16
C THR A 177 -9.91 -3.48 -6.64
N LYS A 178 -10.87 -2.68 -7.11
CA LYS A 178 -10.96 -2.26 -8.52
C LYS A 178 -9.75 -1.44 -8.93
N LYS A 179 -9.27 -0.55 -8.06
CA LYS A 179 -8.07 0.27 -8.29
C LYS A 179 -6.83 -0.59 -8.43
N LEU A 180 -6.61 -1.55 -7.51
CA LEU A 180 -5.46 -2.45 -7.59
C LEU A 180 -5.48 -3.29 -8.86
N ILE A 181 -6.62 -3.91 -9.19
CA ILE A 181 -6.77 -4.71 -10.42
C ILE A 181 -6.51 -3.86 -11.66
N ALA A 182 -6.98 -2.61 -11.70
CA ALA A 182 -6.74 -1.70 -12.81
C ALA A 182 -5.24 -1.40 -12.98
N ILE A 183 -4.54 -1.07 -11.89
CA ILE A 183 -3.09 -0.83 -11.89
C ILE A 183 -2.33 -2.07 -12.37
N ILE A 184 -2.66 -3.25 -11.82
CA ILE A 184 -2.00 -4.52 -12.16
C ILE A 184 -2.15 -4.82 -13.64
N LYS A 185 -3.36 -4.66 -14.21
CA LYS A 185 -3.61 -4.88 -15.63
C LYS A 185 -2.91 -3.84 -16.51
N GLN A 186 -3.02 -2.56 -16.15
CA GLN A 186 -2.45 -1.45 -16.91
C GLN A 186 -0.93 -1.57 -17.07
N TYR A 187 -0.23 -1.96 -16.01
CA TYR A 187 1.22 -2.11 -15.99
C TYR A 187 1.69 -3.56 -16.14
N LYS A 188 0.77 -4.49 -16.40
CA LYS A 188 1.02 -5.94 -16.53
C LYS A 188 1.86 -6.48 -15.36
N LEU A 189 1.56 -6.06 -14.14
CA LEU A 189 2.36 -6.41 -12.95
C LEU A 189 2.27 -7.90 -12.61
N TYR A 190 1.25 -8.60 -13.09
CA TYR A 190 1.10 -10.05 -12.96
C TYR A 190 2.29 -10.82 -13.59
N GLN A 191 3.07 -10.21 -14.48
CA GLN A 191 4.28 -10.84 -15.04
C GLN A 191 5.39 -11.06 -14.00
N TYR A 192 5.28 -10.44 -12.82
CA TYR A 192 6.24 -10.60 -11.73
C TYR A 192 5.82 -11.67 -10.72
N ASP A 193 4.65 -12.31 -10.88
CA ASP A 193 4.12 -13.28 -9.92
C ASP A 193 4.67 -14.70 -10.11
N ASP A 194 5.39 -14.97 -11.21
CA ASP A 194 6.01 -16.25 -11.56
C ASP A 194 7.44 -16.41 -11.03
#